data_AF-A0A6G5R2N8-F1
#
_entry.id   AF-A0A6G5R2N8-F1
#
_cell.length_a   1.000
_cell.length_b   1.000
_cell.length_c   1.000
_cell.angle_alpha   90.00
_cell.angle_beta   90.00
_cell.angle_gamma   90.00
#
_symmetry.space_group_name_H-M   'P 1'
#
loop_
_entity.id
_entity.type
_entity.pdbx_description
1 polymer ?
#
loop_
_entity_poly.entity_id
_entity_poly.type
_entity_poly.pdbx_seq_one_letter_code
_entity_poly.pdbx_strand_id
1 'polypeptide(L)'
;MKFGFLLDIGEITPNIFSKLDRVKKAKIFINLYNSCVEDELKIPKNYYKFGLGLQNIFLKRVDELCKFKHQSFKKPTSFCVASNTIIHAFKNGNLDEIPVIAGTPKHPAAKLLMLLKSQNGICFDADIMFSQFVYDKIRKKHLDKNVYFQDGIIFAEHNGRKIFGVLPSFKEISKDRFHLANYEIARAFKALDENGFDRMFVVFPRNTNFLKHIEVNTCCGNYGGEARLKLVPYTIVHNVF
;
A
#
# COMPACT_ATOMS: atom_id res chain seq x y z
N MET A 1 -12.29 -0.84 0.01
CA MET A 1 -12.38 -2.26 -0.46
C MET A 1 -11.32 -3.09 0.26
N LYS A 2 -11.53 -4.36 0.63
CA LYS A 2 -10.50 -5.13 1.38
C LYS A 2 -9.48 -5.83 0.46
N PHE A 3 -8.21 -5.89 0.88
CA PHE A 3 -7.15 -6.65 0.22
C PHE A 3 -6.23 -7.28 1.27
N GLY A 4 -5.95 -8.57 1.12
CA GLY A 4 -5.02 -9.32 1.96
C GLY A 4 -5.50 -10.75 2.19
N PHE A 5 -5.41 -11.22 3.43
CA PHE A 5 -5.94 -12.52 3.84
C PHE A 5 -6.42 -12.49 5.29
N LEU A 6 -7.36 -13.38 5.60
CA LEU A 6 -7.73 -13.73 6.97
C LEU A 6 -7.38 -15.20 7.21
N LEU A 7 -7.04 -15.57 8.45
CA LEU A 7 -6.54 -16.92 8.75
C LEU A 7 -7.61 -18.01 8.54
N ASP A 8 -8.87 -17.67 8.77
CA ASP A 8 -10.05 -18.53 8.67
C ASP A 8 -10.73 -18.47 7.29
N ILE A 9 -10.68 -17.32 6.60
CA ILE A 9 -11.34 -17.11 5.30
C ILE A 9 -10.39 -17.33 4.11
N GLY A 10 -9.09 -17.08 4.28
CA GLY A 10 -8.10 -17.10 3.21
C GLY A 10 -7.95 -15.76 2.48
N GLU A 11 -7.49 -15.80 1.22
CA GLU A 11 -7.13 -14.61 0.45
C GLU A 11 -8.35 -13.81 -0.03
N ILE A 12 -8.33 -12.50 0.24
CA ILE A 12 -9.31 -11.53 -0.23
C ILE A 12 -8.61 -10.63 -1.25
N THR A 13 -9.00 -10.74 -2.52
CA THR A 13 -8.40 -9.95 -3.60
C THR A 13 -9.43 -9.00 -4.23
N PRO A 14 -9.11 -7.69 -4.37
CA PRO A 14 -9.89 -6.75 -5.13
C PRO A 14 -10.26 -7.21 -6.54
N ASN A 15 -11.48 -6.88 -6.99
CA ASN A 15 -11.98 -7.27 -8.32
C ASN A 15 -11.06 -6.82 -9.46
N ILE A 16 -10.45 -5.63 -9.35
CA ILE A 16 -9.48 -5.09 -10.32
C ILE A 16 -8.28 -6.03 -10.56
N PHE A 17 -7.95 -6.87 -9.58
CA PHE A 17 -6.83 -7.82 -9.64
C PHE A 17 -7.27 -9.28 -9.66
N SER A 18 -8.58 -9.56 -9.72
CA SER A 18 -9.14 -10.92 -9.67
C SER A 18 -8.58 -11.84 -10.76
N LYS A 19 -8.39 -11.32 -11.97
CA LYS A 19 -7.87 -12.04 -13.15
C LYS A 19 -6.35 -12.24 -13.16
N LEU A 20 -5.61 -11.63 -12.23
CA LEU A 20 -4.16 -11.78 -12.17
C LEU A 20 -3.77 -13.15 -11.58
N ASP A 21 -2.62 -13.67 -12.01
CA ASP A 21 -2.02 -14.84 -11.36
C ASP A 21 -1.58 -14.53 -9.92
N ARG A 22 -1.35 -15.58 -9.14
CA ARG A 22 -0.99 -15.47 -7.72
C ARG A 22 0.30 -14.67 -7.49
N VAL A 23 1.31 -14.83 -8.34
CA VAL A 23 2.59 -14.11 -8.20
C VAL A 23 2.38 -12.62 -8.41
N LYS A 24 1.61 -12.22 -9.42
CA LYS A 24 1.26 -10.82 -9.67
C LYS A 24 0.42 -10.23 -8.53
N LYS A 25 -0.58 -10.96 -8.03
CA LYS A 25 -1.39 -10.54 -6.86
C LYS A 25 -0.52 -10.31 -5.64
N ALA A 26 0.34 -11.28 -5.29
CA ALA A 26 1.27 -11.16 -4.18
C ALA A 26 2.24 -9.99 -4.34
N LYS A 27 2.76 -9.77 -5.56
CA LYS A 27 3.64 -8.65 -5.88
C LYS A 27 2.94 -7.31 -5.67
N ILE A 28 1.69 -7.15 -6.07
CA ILE A 28 0.91 -5.92 -5.83
C ILE A 28 0.69 -5.75 -4.32
N PHE A 29 0.16 -6.78 -3.66
CA PHE A 29 -0.15 -6.73 -2.23
C PHE A 29 1.07 -6.32 -1.39
N ILE A 30 2.22 -6.98 -1.60
CA ILE A 30 3.45 -6.70 -0.84
C ILE A 30 3.95 -5.27 -1.05
N ASN A 31 3.85 -4.72 -2.28
CA ASN A 31 4.27 -3.33 -2.51
C ASN A 31 3.35 -2.32 -1.80
N LEU A 32 2.05 -2.57 -1.79
CA LEU A 32 1.08 -1.78 -1.05
C LEU A 32 1.32 -1.91 0.47
N TYR A 33 1.42 -3.13 0.97
CA TYR A 33 1.65 -3.44 2.39
C TYR A 33 2.92 -2.78 2.92
N ASN A 34 4.03 -2.90 2.19
CA ASN A 34 5.31 -2.32 2.57
C ASN A 34 5.32 -0.78 2.59
N SER A 35 4.30 -0.12 2.04
CA SER A 35 4.15 1.33 2.17
C SER A 35 3.41 1.73 3.44
N CYS A 36 2.69 0.79 4.07
CA CYS A 36 1.84 1.03 5.24
C CYS A 36 2.51 0.61 6.56
N VAL A 37 3.69 0.01 6.51
CA VAL A 37 4.37 -0.54 7.69
C VAL A 37 5.80 -0.05 7.82
N GLU A 38 6.30 -0.08 9.05
CA GLU A 38 7.69 0.22 9.40
C GLU A 38 8.67 -0.75 8.72
N ASP A 39 9.91 -0.30 8.51
CA ASP A 39 10.93 -1.02 7.75
C ASP A 39 11.20 -2.44 8.27
N GLU A 40 11.14 -2.65 9.59
CA GLU A 40 11.34 -3.96 10.23
C GLU A 40 10.23 -4.98 9.90
N LEU A 41 9.01 -4.53 9.60
CA LEU A 41 7.86 -5.38 9.28
C LEU A 41 7.71 -5.61 7.77
N LYS A 42 8.47 -4.91 6.93
CA LYS A 42 8.38 -5.05 5.48
C LYS A 42 8.71 -6.47 5.04
N ILE A 43 7.93 -6.96 4.08
CA ILE A 43 8.16 -8.24 3.42
C ILE A 43 9.12 -8.02 2.25
N PRO A 44 10.29 -8.68 2.22
CA PRO A 44 11.23 -8.53 1.12
C PRO A 44 10.62 -8.94 -0.24
N LYS A 45 11.02 -8.23 -1.30
CA LYS A 45 10.45 -8.40 -2.65
C LYS A 45 10.72 -9.77 -3.29
N ASN A 46 11.67 -10.56 -2.81
CA ASN A 46 11.87 -11.92 -3.32
C ASN A 46 10.72 -12.87 -2.94
N TYR A 47 9.93 -12.57 -1.90
CA TYR A 47 8.92 -13.51 -1.39
C TYR A 47 7.76 -13.77 -2.35
N TYR A 48 7.31 -12.77 -3.12
CA TYR A 48 6.24 -13.00 -4.11
C TYR A 48 6.66 -13.94 -5.24
N LYS A 49 7.97 -14.17 -5.46
CA LYS A 49 8.48 -15.03 -6.55
C LYS A 49 8.25 -16.52 -6.28
N PHE A 50 7.96 -16.90 -5.04
CA PHE A 50 7.80 -18.30 -4.66
C PHE A 50 6.43 -18.89 -5.06
N GLY A 51 5.51 -18.09 -5.63
CA GLY A 51 4.16 -18.57 -5.97
C GLY A 51 3.32 -18.99 -4.75
N LEU A 52 3.77 -18.63 -3.55
CA LEU A 52 3.08 -18.88 -2.29
C LEU A 52 1.85 -17.98 -2.17
N GLY A 53 0.83 -18.46 -1.47
CA GLY A 53 -0.26 -17.61 -1.01
C GLY A 53 0.22 -16.57 0.00
N LEU A 54 -0.52 -15.47 0.17
CA LEU A 54 -0.16 -14.36 1.03
C LEU A 54 0.14 -14.81 2.45
N GLN A 55 -0.73 -15.61 3.08
CA GLN A 55 -0.51 -16.15 4.42
C GLN A 55 0.84 -16.87 4.54
N ASN A 56 1.14 -17.76 3.59
CA ASN A 56 2.38 -18.53 3.58
C ASN A 56 3.62 -17.66 3.34
N ILE A 57 3.49 -16.52 2.65
CA ILE A 57 4.57 -15.55 2.52
C ILE A 57 4.93 -14.95 3.88
N PHE A 58 3.94 -14.56 4.67
CA PHE A 58 4.16 -13.99 6.00
C PHE A 58 4.70 -15.02 6.99
N LEU A 59 4.14 -16.23 7.02
CA LEU A 59 4.64 -17.32 7.86
C LEU A 59 6.10 -17.68 7.51
N LYS A 60 6.41 -17.80 6.21
CA LYS A 60 7.81 -18.01 5.77
C LYS A 60 8.73 -16.88 6.22
N ARG A 61 8.25 -15.63 6.23
CA ARG A 61 9.03 -14.48 6.72
C ARG A 61 9.30 -14.58 8.21
N VAL A 62 8.30 -14.97 9.00
CA VAL A 62 8.44 -15.22 10.43
C VAL A 62 9.49 -16.32 10.66
N ASP A 63 9.39 -17.44 9.95
CA ASP A 63 10.35 -18.55 10.07
C ASP A 63 11.78 -18.12 9.75
N GLU A 64 11.98 -17.35 8.67
CA GLU A 64 13.31 -16.82 8.31
C GLU A 64 13.86 -15.84 9.34
N LEU A 65 13.00 -15.02 9.97
CA LEU A 65 13.41 -14.12 11.06
C LEU A 65 13.74 -14.90 12.35
N CYS A 66 13.09 -16.04 12.58
CA CYS A 66 13.30 -16.92 13.73
C CYS A 66 14.56 -17.79 13.60
N LYS A 67 15.10 -17.94 12.39
CA LYS A 67 16.38 -18.61 12.16
C LYS A 67 17.49 -17.68 12.61
N PHE A 68 18.20 -18.08 13.66
CA PHE A 68 19.46 -17.44 14.01
C PHE A 68 20.38 -17.56 12.80
N LYS A 69 20.73 -16.44 12.19
CA LYS A 69 21.88 -16.41 11.30
C LYS A 69 23.09 -16.71 12.18
N HIS A 70 23.56 -17.95 12.16
CA HIS A 70 24.88 -18.30 12.68
C HIS A 70 25.87 -17.26 12.14
N GLN A 71 26.75 -16.70 12.99
CA GLN A 71 27.77 -15.68 12.71
C GLN A 71 27.53 -14.26 13.23
N SER A 72 26.98 -14.12 14.43
CA SER A 72 27.36 -12.98 15.27
C SER A 72 28.09 -13.52 16.50
N PHE A 73 29.43 -13.48 16.49
CA PHE A 73 30.26 -13.69 17.69
C PHE A 73 30.05 -12.59 18.74
N LYS A 74 29.20 -11.59 18.46
CA LYS A 74 28.83 -10.57 19.45
C LYS A 74 27.84 -11.16 20.44
N LYS A 75 28.16 -11.04 21.73
CA LYS A 75 27.25 -11.39 22.81
C LYS A 75 25.90 -10.69 22.59
N PRO A 76 24.77 -11.39 22.78
CA PRO A 76 23.47 -10.75 22.69
C PRO A 76 23.40 -9.62 23.72
N THR A 77 23.17 -8.40 23.23
CA THR A 77 23.22 -7.18 24.06
C THR A 77 21.93 -6.92 24.83
N SER A 78 20.82 -7.58 24.45
CA SER A 78 19.54 -7.43 25.14
C SER A 78 18.63 -8.64 24.95
N PHE A 79 17.98 -9.08 26.03
CA PHE A 79 16.97 -10.13 26.03
C PHE A 79 15.57 -9.51 26.14
N CYS A 80 14.68 -9.80 25.19
CA CYS A 80 13.29 -9.34 25.25
C CYS A 80 12.40 -10.53 25.61
N VAL A 81 11.96 -10.58 26.88
CA VAL A 81 11.08 -11.64 27.40
C VAL A 81 9.84 -11.78 26.52
N ALA A 82 9.14 -10.67 26.25
CA ALA A 82 7.92 -10.66 25.42
C ALA A 82 8.15 -11.29 24.04
N SER A 83 9.23 -10.92 23.34
CA SER A 83 9.54 -11.49 22.03
C SER A 83 9.84 -12.99 22.10
N ASN A 84 10.63 -13.43 23.08
CA ASN A 84 10.96 -14.84 23.24
C ASN A 84 9.73 -15.68 23.58
N THR A 85 8.86 -15.20 24.47
CA THR A 85 7.61 -15.88 24.81
C THR A 85 6.72 -16.07 23.58
N ILE A 86 6.53 -15.02 22.76
CA ILE A 86 5.72 -15.10 21.53
C ILE A 86 6.31 -16.10 20.54
N ILE A 87 7.62 -16.00 20.28
CA ILE A 87 8.30 -16.86 19.31
C ILE A 87 8.32 -18.32 19.77
N HIS A 88 8.53 -18.55 21.07
CA HIS A 88 8.52 -19.90 21.65
C HIS A 88 7.13 -20.53 21.57
N ALA A 89 6.08 -19.81 21.94
CA ALA A 89 4.70 -20.28 21.81
C ALA A 89 4.38 -20.65 20.36
N PHE A 90 4.73 -19.79 19.40
CA PHE A 90 4.51 -20.08 17.97
C PHE A 90 5.31 -21.28 17.47
N LYS A 91 6.54 -21.51 17.96
CA LYS A 91 7.36 -22.66 17.53
C LYS A 91 6.87 -24.00 18.07
N ASN A 92 6.29 -24.01 19.27
CA ASN A 92 5.83 -25.23 19.92
C ASN A 92 4.35 -25.53 19.65
N GLY A 93 3.65 -24.60 19.02
CA GLY A 93 2.22 -24.67 18.77
C GLY A 93 1.82 -23.95 17.49
N ASN A 94 0.68 -23.27 17.50
CA ASN A 94 0.20 -22.45 16.40
C ASN A 94 0.06 -20.96 16.80
N LEU A 95 -0.48 -20.13 15.90
CA LEU A 95 -0.75 -18.71 16.17
C LEU A 95 -1.71 -18.50 17.36
N ASP A 96 -2.64 -19.42 17.60
CA ASP A 96 -3.66 -19.29 18.66
C ASP A 96 -3.06 -19.47 20.05
N GLU A 97 -1.98 -20.24 20.17
CA GLU A 97 -1.26 -20.48 21.43
C GLU A 97 -0.41 -19.30 21.91
N ILE A 98 -0.25 -18.24 21.11
CA ILE A 98 0.51 -17.05 21.52
C ILE A 98 -0.20 -16.36 22.69
N PRO A 99 0.42 -16.21 23.87
CA PRO A 99 -0.27 -15.61 25.02
C PRO A 99 -0.54 -14.12 24.81
N VAL A 100 -1.51 -13.57 25.52
CA VAL A 100 -1.69 -12.13 25.64
C VAL A 100 -0.56 -11.59 26.54
N ILE A 101 0.29 -10.72 26.00
CA ILE A 101 1.46 -10.18 26.72
C ILE A 101 1.31 -8.66 26.84
N ALA A 102 1.53 -8.13 28.05
CA ALA A 102 1.46 -6.69 28.32
C ALA A 102 2.66 -5.90 27.74
N GLY A 103 3.81 -6.55 27.53
CA GLY A 103 5.03 -5.93 27.00
C GLY A 103 5.08 -5.87 25.48
N THR A 104 5.58 -4.75 24.94
CA THR A 104 5.77 -4.57 23.50
C THR A 104 6.95 -5.41 22.99
N PRO A 105 6.74 -6.35 22.05
CA PRO A 105 7.83 -7.13 21.49
C PRO A 105 8.78 -6.24 20.70
N LYS A 106 10.10 -6.49 20.82
CA LYS A 106 11.13 -5.79 20.06
C LYS A 106 11.56 -6.55 18.80
N HIS A 107 11.47 -7.88 18.81
CA HIS A 107 11.90 -8.70 17.69
C HIS A 107 10.90 -8.66 16.52
N PRO A 108 11.34 -8.44 15.26
CA PRO A 108 10.44 -8.34 14.11
C PRO A 108 9.53 -9.56 13.91
N ALA A 109 10.03 -10.78 14.16
CA ALA A 109 9.20 -11.99 14.08
C ALA A 109 8.04 -11.96 15.08
N ALA A 110 8.30 -11.56 16.33
CA ALA A 110 7.27 -11.45 17.36
C ALA A 110 6.25 -10.36 17.04
N LYS A 111 6.69 -9.23 16.48
CA LYS A 111 5.81 -8.15 16.02
C LYS A 111 4.90 -8.60 14.87
N LEU A 112 5.44 -9.32 13.87
CA LEU A 112 4.65 -9.89 12.77
C LEU A 112 3.63 -10.93 13.27
N LEU A 113 4.02 -11.80 14.21
CA LEU A 113 3.11 -12.78 14.82
C LEU A 113 1.97 -12.10 15.58
N MET A 114 2.28 -11.06 16.36
CA MET A 114 1.27 -10.24 17.02
C MET A 114 0.32 -9.56 16.03
N LEU A 115 0.85 -9.02 14.92
CA LEU A 115 0.05 -8.42 13.87
C LEU A 115 -0.91 -9.45 13.26
N LEU A 116 -0.41 -10.64 12.89
CA LEU A 116 -1.19 -11.74 12.35
C LEU A 116 -2.31 -12.17 13.30
N LYS A 117 -1.99 -12.34 14.59
CA LYS A 117 -2.97 -12.78 15.59
C LYS A 117 -4.03 -11.73 15.87
N SER A 118 -3.61 -10.49 16.16
CA SER A 118 -4.53 -9.41 16.58
C SER A 118 -5.55 -9.03 15.51
N GLN A 119 -5.22 -9.22 14.23
CA GLN A 119 -6.08 -8.87 13.10
C GLN A 119 -6.73 -10.09 12.44
N ASN A 120 -6.56 -11.30 13.01
CA ASN A 120 -6.97 -12.57 12.39
C ASN A 120 -6.48 -12.70 10.93
N GLY A 121 -5.21 -12.35 10.68
CA GLY A 121 -4.60 -12.27 9.36
C GLY A 121 -4.03 -10.89 9.06
N ILE A 122 -3.86 -10.57 7.78
CA ILE A 122 -3.38 -9.25 7.33
C ILE A 122 -4.28 -8.81 6.19
N CYS A 123 -5.26 -7.97 6.51
CA CYS A 123 -6.27 -7.51 5.57
C CYS A 123 -6.60 -6.04 5.81
N PHE A 124 -6.23 -5.18 4.87
CA PHE A 124 -6.41 -3.73 4.99
C PHE A 124 -7.43 -3.21 4.00
N ASP A 125 -7.84 -1.96 4.20
CA ASP A 125 -8.56 -1.25 3.15
C ASP A 125 -7.58 -0.84 2.02
N ALA A 126 -7.85 -1.30 0.81
CA ALA A 126 -7.07 -1.08 -0.38
C ALA A 126 -7.00 0.39 -0.80
N ASP A 127 -8.03 1.20 -0.53
CA ASP A 127 -8.02 2.64 -0.76
C ASP A 127 -6.98 3.31 0.14
N ILE A 128 -6.92 2.92 1.42
CA ILE A 128 -5.91 3.40 2.36
C ILE A 128 -4.52 2.96 1.92
N MET A 129 -4.34 1.66 1.60
CA MET A 129 -3.02 1.16 1.19
C MET A 129 -2.50 1.85 -0.08
N PHE A 130 -3.38 2.07 -1.05
CA PHE A 130 -3.03 2.73 -2.30
C PHE A 130 -2.73 4.21 -2.09
N SER A 131 -3.51 4.91 -1.26
CA SER A 131 -3.25 6.31 -0.90
C SER A 131 -1.88 6.48 -0.27
N GLN A 132 -1.53 5.63 0.70
CA GLN A 132 -0.21 5.64 1.33
C GLN A 132 0.91 5.33 0.33
N PHE A 133 0.71 4.33 -0.53
CA PHE A 133 1.67 3.98 -1.58
C PHE A 133 1.95 5.15 -2.55
N VAL A 134 0.90 5.85 -2.98
CA VAL A 134 1.01 7.03 -3.84
C VAL A 134 1.74 8.16 -3.11
N TYR A 135 1.36 8.45 -1.86
CA TYR A 135 2.00 9.45 -1.02
C TYR A 135 3.51 9.22 -0.89
N ASP A 136 3.90 8.01 -0.50
CA ASP A 136 5.30 7.61 -0.37
C ASP A 136 6.09 7.81 -1.65
N LYS A 137 5.51 7.48 -2.81
CA LYS A 137 6.16 7.65 -4.11
C LYS A 137 6.31 9.11 -4.50
N ILE A 138 5.30 9.94 -4.27
CA ILE A 138 5.37 11.38 -4.55
C ILE A 138 6.42 12.01 -3.66
N ARG A 139 6.38 11.76 -2.35
CA ARG A 139 7.35 12.28 -1.38
C ARG A 139 8.79 11.89 -1.75
N LYS A 140 9.03 10.64 -2.15
CA LYS A 140 10.37 10.17 -2.58
C LYS A 140 10.86 10.83 -3.87
N LYS A 141 9.97 11.22 -4.78
CA LYS A 141 10.33 11.87 -6.06
C LYS A 141 10.51 13.38 -5.96
N HIS A 142 9.93 14.01 -4.94
CA HIS A 142 9.91 15.45 -4.76
C HIS A 142 10.50 15.82 -3.40
N LEU A 143 11.76 15.44 -3.17
CA LEU A 143 12.49 15.69 -1.93
C LEU A 143 12.69 17.20 -1.65
N ASP A 144 12.60 18.01 -2.70
CA ASP A 144 12.70 19.48 -2.68
C ASP A 144 11.38 20.17 -2.31
N LYS A 145 10.29 19.42 -2.14
CA LYS A 145 8.94 19.95 -1.89
C LYS A 145 8.40 19.47 -0.55
N ASN A 146 7.55 20.30 0.06
CA ASN A 146 6.74 19.86 1.18
C ASN A 146 5.57 19.01 0.63
N VAL A 147 5.55 17.72 0.95
CA VAL A 147 4.51 16.78 0.50
C VAL A 147 3.69 16.32 1.71
N TYR A 148 2.41 16.66 1.71
CA TYR A 148 1.49 16.37 2.82
C TYR A 148 0.14 15.85 2.31
N PHE A 149 -0.57 15.15 3.20
CA PHE A 149 -1.89 14.60 2.94
C PHE A 149 -2.93 15.43 3.67
N GLN A 150 -3.92 15.95 2.96
CA GLN A 150 -5.01 16.75 3.53
C GLN A 150 -6.30 16.45 2.77
N ASP A 151 -7.37 16.16 3.50
CA ASP A 151 -8.72 15.92 2.95
C ASP A 151 -8.73 14.93 1.78
N GLY A 152 -7.97 13.82 1.91
CA GLY A 152 -7.86 12.78 0.89
C GLY A 152 -7.03 13.13 -0.34
N ILE A 153 -6.38 14.29 -0.36
CA ILE A 153 -5.54 14.78 -1.46
C ILE A 153 -4.11 14.91 -0.96
N ILE A 154 -3.16 14.49 -1.80
CA ILE A 154 -1.73 14.68 -1.58
C ILE A 154 -1.34 15.98 -2.27
N PHE A 155 -0.88 16.95 -1.49
CA PHE A 155 -0.39 18.22 -2.01
C PHE A 155 1.13 18.21 -2.08
N ALA A 156 1.67 18.82 -3.14
CA ALA A 156 3.07 19.17 -3.24
C ALA A 156 3.20 20.70 -3.26
N GLU A 157 3.94 21.22 -2.30
CA GLU A 157 4.10 22.65 -2.06
C GLU A 157 5.58 23.03 -2.14
N HIS A 158 5.85 24.19 -2.74
CA HIS A 158 7.20 24.74 -2.86
C HIS A 158 7.15 26.23 -2.54
N ASN A 159 7.96 26.68 -1.57
CA ASN A 159 8.00 28.07 -1.10
C ASN A 159 6.61 28.65 -0.74
N GLY A 160 5.79 27.87 -0.02
CA GLY A 160 4.44 28.28 0.40
C GLY A 160 3.37 28.27 -0.69
N ARG A 161 3.71 27.91 -1.93
CA ARG A 161 2.76 27.77 -3.03
C ARG A 161 2.47 26.30 -3.33
N LYS A 162 1.18 25.93 -3.31
CA LYS A 162 0.70 24.61 -3.78
C LYS A 162 0.93 24.50 -5.29
N ILE A 163 1.77 23.56 -5.71
CA ILE A 163 2.13 23.36 -7.13
C ILE A 163 1.14 22.41 -7.81
N PHE A 164 0.86 21.28 -7.17
CA PHE A 164 -0.12 20.31 -7.67
C PHE A 164 -0.77 19.51 -6.55
N GLY A 165 -1.96 18.97 -6.85
CA GLY A 165 -2.67 18.02 -6.02
C GLY A 165 -2.75 16.64 -6.68
N VAL A 166 -2.75 15.59 -5.87
CA VAL A 166 -2.98 14.21 -6.30
C VAL A 166 -4.09 13.57 -5.46
N LEU A 167 -5.19 13.19 -6.09
CA LEU A 167 -6.29 12.46 -5.48
C LEU A 167 -6.15 10.96 -5.80
N PRO A 168 -5.64 10.14 -4.86
CA PRO A 168 -5.66 8.69 -5.02
C PRO A 168 -7.07 8.13 -4.86
N SER A 169 -7.43 7.20 -5.73
CA SER A 169 -8.69 6.46 -5.66
C SER A 169 -8.49 5.02 -6.10
N PHE A 170 -8.79 4.04 -5.25
CA PHE A 170 -8.62 2.63 -5.60
C PHE A 170 -9.88 2.11 -6.31
N LYS A 171 -10.01 2.48 -7.59
CA LYS A 171 -11.12 2.05 -8.46
C LYS A 171 -10.60 1.51 -9.78
N GLU A 172 -11.35 0.56 -10.35
CA GLU A 172 -11.16 0.14 -11.73
C GLU A 172 -11.83 1.15 -12.65
N ILE A 173 -11.01 1.86 -13.42
CA ILE A 173 -11.47 2.70 -14.52
C ILE A 173 -11.35 1.91 -15.83
N SER A 174 -12.41 1.95 -16.63
CA SER A 174 -12.43 1.49 -18.02
C SER A 174 -13.10 2.55 -18.89
N LYS A 175 -12.85 2.51 -20.19
CA LYS A 175 -13.50 3.42 -21.16
C LYS A 175 -15.03 3.31 -21.08
N ASP A 176 -15.55 2.10 -20.97
CA ASP A 176 -16.99 1.83 -20.97
C ASP A 176 -17.69 2.24 -19.65
N ARG A 177 -16.92 2.37 -18.57
CA ARG A 177 -17.43 2.74 -17.24
C ARG A 177 -16.80 4.02 -16.72
N PHE A 178 -16.49 4.94 -17.63
CA PHE A 178 -15.85 6.21 -17.29
C PHE A 178 -16.68 7.05 -16.30
N HIS A 179 -18.00 6.94 -16.36
CA HIS A 179 -18.93 7.61 -15.43
C HIS A 179 -18.66 7.27 -13.95
N LEU A 180 -18.00 6.14 -13.65
CA LEU A 180 -17.63 5.75 -12.28
C LEU A 180 -16.55 6.67 -11.67
N ALA A 181 -15.88 7.49 -12.48
CA ALA A 181 -14.92 8.50 -12.04
C ALA A 181 -15.57 9.88 -11.81
N ASN A 182 -16.86 10.07 -12.10
CA ASN A 182 -17.50 11.39 -12.03
C ASN A 182 -17.40 12.02 -10.64
N TYR A 183 -17.51 11.21 -9.58
CA TYR A 183 -17.35 11.69 -8.22
C TYR A 183 -15.95 12.22 -7.95
N GLU A 184 -14.91 11.47 -8.34
CA GLU A 184 -13.50 11.89 -8.21
C GLU A 184 -13.20 13.13 -9.04
N ILE A 185 -13.74 13.20 -10.26
CA ILE A 185 -13.59 14.36 -11.16
C ILE A 185 -14.22 15.60 -10.53
N ALA A 186 -15.46 15.51 -10.04
CA ALA A 186 -16.15 16.63 -9.40
C ALA A 186 -15.40 17.11 -8.15
N ARG A 187 -14.94 16.17 -7.32
CA ARG A 187 -14.11 16.47 -6.14
C ARG A 187 -12.78 17.13 -6.52
N ALA A 188 -12.14 16.68 -7.60
CA ALA A 188 -10.88 17.22 -8.08
C ALA A 188 -11.03 18.66 -8.60
N PHE A 189 -12.10 18.97 -9.33
CA PHE A 189 -12.40 20.34 -9.74
C PHE A 189 -12.71 21.25 -8.56
N LYS A 190 -13.53 20.79 -7.61
CA LYS A 190 -13.78 21.54 -6.37
C LYS A 190 -12.47 21.88 -5.65
N ALA A 191 -11.56 20.91 -5.53
CA ALA A 191 -10.26 21.15 -4.91
C ALA A 191 -9.38 22.15 -5.69
N LEU A 192 -9.39 22.08 -7.03
CA LEU A 192 -8.70 23.05 -7.90
C LEU A 192 -9.20 24.48 -7.66
N ASP A 193 -10.51 24.65 -7.55
CA ASP A 193 -11.16 25.94 -7.37
C ASP A 193 -10.90 26.52 -5.97
N GLU A 194 -10.94 25.69 -4.92
CA GLU A 194 -10.78 26.11 -3.53
C GLU A 194 -9.31 26.40 -3.14
N ASN A 195 -8.34 25.70 -3.75
CA ASN A 195 -6.95 25.73 -3.29
C ASN A 195 -5.99 26.45 -4.25
N GLY A 196 -6.45 26.88 -5.43
CA GLY A 196 -5.70 27.76 -6.32
C GLY A 196 -4.38 27.20 -6.87
N PHE A 197 -4.24 25.87 -6.97
CA PHE A 197 -3.03 25.24 -7.53
C PHE A 197 -3.16 24.96 -9.03
N ASP A 198 -2.02 24.73 -9.68
CA ASP A 198 -1.92 24.75 -11.14
C ASP A 198 -2.52 23.48 -11.77
N ARG A 199 -2.30 22.31 -11.15
CA ARG A 199 -2.65 21.01 -11.74
C ARG A 199 -3.15 19.99 -10.72
N MET A 200 -4.13 19.20 -11.13
CA MET A 200 -4.70 18.11 -10.35
C MET A 200 -4.57 16.78 -11.09
N PHE A 201 -4.15 15.74 -10.35
CA PHE A 201 -4.06 14.38 -10.86
C PHE A 201 -4.98 13.48 -10.05
N VAL A 202 -5.94 12.83 -10.69
CA VAL A 202 -6.68 11.73 -10.06
C VAL A 202 -6.00 10.45 -10.47
N VAL A 203 -5.44 9.73 -9.51
CA VAL A 203 -4.66 8.52 -9.78
C VAL A 203 -5.47 7.29 -9.41
N PHE A 204 -5.51 6.33 -10.34
CA PHE A 204 -6.17 5.05 -10.16
C PHE A 204 -5.15 3.91 -10.35
N PRO A 205 -5.31 2.74 -9.71
CA PRO A 205 -4.47 1.60 -10.03
C PRO A 205 -4.55 1.28 -11.52
N ARG A 206 -3.40 1.20 -12.18
CA ARG A 206 -3.32 0.79 -13.59
C ARG A 206 -3.95 -0.59 -13.75
N ASN A 207 -4.69 -0.78 -14.84
CA ASN A 207 -5.32 -2.04 -15.22
C ASN A 207 -5.36 -2.18 -16.75
N THR A 208 -5.82 -3.32 -17.27
CA THR A 208 -5.82 -3.61 -18.72
C THR A 208 -6.66 -2.63 -19.55
N ASN A 209 -7.69 -2.02 -18.96
CA ASN A 209 -8.61 -1.10 -19.61
C ASN A 209 -8.20 0.38 -19.47
N PHE A 210 -7.17 0.67 -18.66
CA PHE A 210 -6.71 2.03 -18.38
C PHE A 210 -5.17 2.08 -18.33
N LEU A 211 -4.57 2.27 -19.51
CA LEU A 211 -3.11 2.21 -19.72
C LEU A 211 -2.48 3.59 -19.99
N LYS A 212 -3.27 4.57 -20.44
CA LYS A 212 -2.83 5.93 -20.76
C LYS A 212 -3.63 6.93 -19.93
N HIS A 213 -3.03 8.07 -19.65
CA HIS A 213 -3.72 9.16 -18.97
C HIS A 213 -4.85 9.72 -19.85
N ILE A 214 -5.86 10.27 -19.20
CA ILE A 214 -6.99 10.95 -19.85
C ILE A 214 -7.01 12.37 -19.34
N GLU A 215 -6.97 13.33 -20.26
CA GLU A 215 -7.13 14.75 -19.95
C GLU A 215 -8.63 15.07 -19.83
N VAL A 216 -8.99 15.81 -18.78
CA VAL A 216 -10.38 16.19 -18.53
C VAL A 216 -10.47 17.71 -18.63
N ASN A 217 -11.10 18.18 -19.70
CA ASN A 217 -11.33 19.59 -19.94
C ASN A 217 -12.76 19.94 -19.54
N THR A 218 -12.94 21.08 -18.88
CA THR A 218 -14.27 21.68 -18.71
C THR A 218 -14.71 22.29 -20.04
N CYS A 219 -15.94 22.01 -20.45
CA CYS A 219 -16.54 22.44 -21.73
C CYS A 219 -16.53 23.97 -21.96
N CYS A 220 -16.20 24.77 -20.94
CA CYS A 220 -16.31 26.22 -20.95
C CYS A 220 -14.97 26.98 -21.02
N GLY A 221 -13.86 26.31 -21.38
CA GLY A 221 -12.53 26.94 -21.42
C GLY A 221 -11.77 26.66 -22.70
N ASN A 222 -12.10 27.37 -23.78
CA ASN A 222 -11.26 27.46 -24.97
C ASN A 222 -10.07 28.39 -24.71
N TYR A 223 -8.98 27.86 -24.16
CA TYR A 223 -7.66 28.45 -24.34
C TYR A 223 -6.68 27.29 -24.50
N GLY A 224 -5.85 27.32 -25.55
CA GLY A 224 -4.93 26.24 -25.96
C GLY A 224 -3.80 25.97 -24.98
N GLY A 225 -4.11 25.72 -23.71
CA GLY A 225 -3.19 25.32 -22.64
C GLY A 225 -3.38 23.85 -22.22
N GLU A 226 -2.43 23.33 -21.46
CA GLU A 226 -2.50 21.97 -20.93
C GLU A 226 -3.67 21.78 -19.95
N ALA A 227 -4.35 20.63 -20.02
CA ALA A 227 -5.46 20.31 -19.13
C ALA A 227 -5.06 20.38 -17.64
N ARG A 228 -5.83 21.14 -16.85
CA ARG A 228 -5.62 21.31 -15.40
C ARG A 228 -5.92 20.03 -14.61
N LEU A 229 -6.73 19.13 -15.16
CA LEU A 229 -7.08 17.84 -14.54
C LEU A 229 -6.70 16.68 -15.44
N LYS A 230 -5.96 15.71 -14.89
CA LYS A 230 -5.63 14.46 -15.57
C LYS A 230 -6.02 13.26 -14.73
N LEU A 231 -6.66 12.28 -15.35
CA LEU A 231 -6.82 10.94 -14.78
C LEU A 231 -5.59 10.12 -15.18
N VAL A 232 -4.92 9.51 -14.22
CA VAL A 232 -3.62 8.86 -14.46
C VAL A 232 -3.65 7.42 -13.99
N PRO A 233 -3.34 6.44 -14.87
CA PRO A 233 -3.13 5.07 -14.44
C PRO A 233 -1.80 4.95 -13.71
N TYR A 234 -1.88 4.60 -12.43
CA TYR A 234 -0.74 4.57 -11.52
C TYR A 234 -0.23 3.14 -11.35
N THR A 235 1.01 2.93 -11.77
CA THR A 235 1.65 1.62 -11.73
C THR A 235 2.13 1.29 -10.31
N ILE A 236 1.46 0.33 -9.67
CA ILE A 236 1.92 -0.23 -8.39
C ILE A 236 3.20 -1.05 -8.62
N VAL A 237 3.22 -1.81 -9.71
CA VAL A 237 4.29 -2.73 -10.06
C VAL A 237 4.55 -2.69 -11.56
N HIS A 238 5.82 -2.57 -11.95
CA HIS A 238 6.22 -2.62 -13.37
C HIS A 238 5.91 -4.01 -13.98
N ASN A 239 5.38 -4.02 -15.20
CA ASN A 239 5.08 -5.18 -16.05
C ASN A 239 3.98 -6.13 -15.53
N VAL A 240 2.91 -5.59 -14.94
CA VAL A 240 1.77 -6.42 -14.47
C VAL A 240 0.75 -6.70 -15.59
N PHE A 241 0.53 -5.71 -16.46
CA PHE A 241 -0.52 -5.67 -17.48
C PHE A 241 0.09 -5.39 -18.84
#